data_AF-A0A7H8PSV0-F1
#
_entry.id   AF-A0A7H8PSV0-F1
#
_cell.length_a   1.000
_cell.length_b   1.000
_cell.length_c   1.000
_cell.angle_alpha   90.00
_cell.angle_beta   90.00
_cell.angle_gamma   90.00
#
_symmetry.space_group_name_H-M   'P 1'
#
loop_
_entity.id
_entity.type
_entity.pdbx_description
1 polymer ?
#
loop_
_entity_poly.entity_id
_entity_poly.type
_entity_poly.pdbx_seq_one_letter_code
_entity_poly.pdbx_strand_id
1 'polypeptide(L)'
;MDHLKQLNKEIQELENSLSKDEIAISQAINKFSSLLNSFQEDNDNDDISYKETWSVFSKELYRENMRIKERSNNLNKIILLLELGMRFSDDELRRILAE
;
A
#
# COMPACT_ATOMS: atom_id res chain seq x y z
N MET A 1 -18.17 -0.83 12.13
CA MET A 1 -17.50 0.42 12.57
C MET A 1 -16.66 0.87 11.39
N ASP A 2 -16.63 2.17 11.08
CA ASP A 2 -16.01 2.73 9.87
C ASP A 2 -14.50 2.39 9.81
N HIS A 3 -14.09 1.48 8.92
CA HIS A 3 -12.71 0.97 8.82
C HIS A 3 -11.70 2.11 8.65
N LEU A 4 -12.11 3.22 8.05
CA LEU A 4 -11.30 4.43 7.91
C LEU A 4 -11.00 5.09 9.27
N LYS A 5 -11.95 5.10 10.20
CA LYS A 5 -11.74 5.63 11.56
C LYS A 5 -10.79 4.75 12.36
N GLN A 6 -10.84 3.44 12.15
CA GLN A 6 -9.94 2.50 12.80
C GLN A 6 -8.50 2.65 12.28
N LEU A 7 -8.32 2.71 10.95
CA LEU A 7 -7.01 2.96 10.34
C LEU A 7 -6.39 4.28 10.82
N ASN A 8 -7.17 5.37 10.84
CA ASN A 8 -6.68 6.66 11.29
C ASN A 8 -6.21 6.62 12.75
N LYS A 9 -6.92 5.87 13.60
CA LYS A 9 -6.53 5.69 15.00
C LYS A 9 -5.21 4.91 15.12
N GLU A 10 -5.05 3.84 14.35
CA GLU A 10 -3.84 3.00 14.35
C GLU A 10 -2.62 3.75 13.80
N ILE A 11 -2.80 4.61 12.79
CA ILE A 11 -1.76 5.51 12.29
C ILE A 11 -1.37 6.55 13.35
N GLN A 12 -2.35 7.14 14.06
CA GLN A 12 -2.08 8.09 15.15
C GLN A 12 -1.32 7.44 16.33
N GLU A 13 -1.63 6.19 16.66
CA GLU A 13 -0.91 5.45 17.70
C GLU A 13 0.54 5.18 17.26
N LEU A 14 0.75 4.83 15.99
CA LEU A 14 2.09 4.63 15.43
C LEU A 14 2.93 5.91 15.41
N GLU A 15 2.32 7.04 15.02
CA GLU A 15 2.96 8.38 15.02
C GLU A 15 3.37 8.80 16.43
N ASN A 16 2.51 8.55 17.43
CA ASN A 16 2.81 8.84 18.83
C ASN A 16 3.98 8.01 19.37
N SER A 17 4.04 6.72 19.04
CA SER A 17 5.18 5.88 19.46
C SER A 17 6.48 6.25 18.76
N LEU A 18 6.41 6.69 17.48
CA LEU A 18 7.58 7.21 16.78
C LEU A 18 8.07 8.53 17.39
N SER A 19 7.15 9.43 17.74
CA SER A 19 7.46 10.74 18.35
C SER A 19 8.04 10.65 19.76
N LYS A 20 7.84 9.51 20.43
CA LYS A 20 8.38 9.22 21.77
C LYS A 20 9.66 8.36 21.73
N ASP A 21 10.20 8.08 20.55
CA ASP A 21 11.32 7.16 20.34
C ASP A 21 11.09 5.74 20.91
N GLU A 22 9.83 5.34 21.08
CA GLU A 22 9.44 4.01 21.60
C GLU A 22 9.64 2.90 20.56
N ILE A 23 9.75 3.27 19.28
CA ILE A 23 9.98 2.36 18.15
C ILE A 23 11.02 2.95 17.20
N ALA A 24 11.83 2.09 16.59
CA ALA A 24 12.72 2.53 15.53
C ALA A 24 11.94 2.86 14.25
N ILE A 25 12.43 3.82 13.45
CA ILE A 25 11.83 4.21 12.17
C ILE A 25 11.59 3.00 11.26
N SER A 26 12.53 2.05 11.20
CA SER A 26 12.39 0.82 10.40
C SER A 26 11.22 -0.06 10.87
N GLN A 27 10.98 -0.13 12.19
CA GLN A 27 9.84 -0.84 12.76
C GLN A 27 8.52 -0.11 12.49
N ALA A 28 8.54 1.22 12.52
CA ALA A 28 7.39 2.04 12.16
C ALA A 28 6.99 1.85 10.70
N ILE A 29 7.96 1.84 9.77
CA ILE A 29 7.73 1.59 8.34
C ILE A 29 7.11 0.20 8.11
N ASN A 30 7.63 -0.83 8.78
CA ASN A 30 7.08 -2.18 8.68
C ASN A 30 5.63 -2.24 9.20
N LYS A 31 5.36 -1.64 10.37
CA LYS A 31 4.01 -1.59 10.95
C LYS A 31 3.03 -0.81 10.06
N PHE A 32 3.44 0.35 9.56
CA PHE A 32 2.62 1.16 8.66
C PHE A 32 2.28 0.40 7.36
N SER A 33 3.27 -0.30 6.79
CA SER A 33 3.06 -1.13 5.61
C SER A 33 2.05 -2.27 5.89
N SER A 34 2.15 -2.91 7.06
CA SER A 34 1.17 -3.92 7.49
C SER A 34 -0.24 -3.33 7.67
N LEU A 35 -0.37 -2.15 8.27
CA LEU A 35 -1.66 -1.47 8.47
C LEU A 35 -2.33 -1.09 7.14
N LEU A 36 -1.55 -0.61 6.18
CA LEU A 36 -2.04 -0.33 4.84
C LEU A 36 -2.47 -1.60 4.11
N ASN A 37 -1.68 -2.67 4.21
CA ASN A 37 -2.04 -3.94 3.59
C ASN A 37 -3.30 -4.53 4.21
N SER A 38 -3.47 -4.51 5.53
CA SER A 38 -4.68 -5.02 6.19
C SER A 38 -5.92 -4.18 5.87
N PHE A 39 -5.78 -2.85 5.77
CA PHE A 39 -6.88 -1.99 5.32
C PHE A 39 -7.25 -2.22 3.85
N GLN A 40 -6.26 -2.56 3.02
CA GLN A 40 -6.47 -2.94 1.62
C GLN A 40 -7.07 -4.35 1.51
N GLU A 41 -6.69 -5.31 2.35
CA GLU A 41 -7.23 -6.67 2.40
C GLU A 41 -8.67 -6.71 2.96
N ASP A 42 -9.00 -5.86 3.93
CA ASP A 42 -10.38 -5.67 4.41
C ASP A 42 -11.29 -5.07 3.32
N ASN A 43 -10.72 -4.31 2.38
CA ASN A 43 -11.40 -3.82 1.16
C ASN A 43 -11.34 -4.82 -0.01
N ASP A 44 -10.37 -5.72 0.00
CA ASP A 44 -10.20 -6.82 -0.96
C ASP A 44 -10.83 -8.13 -0.41
N ASN A 45 -11.88 -8.03 0.41
CA ASN A 45 -12.95 -9.03 0.46
C ASN A 45 -13.75 -8.98 -0.86
N ASP A 46 -13.04 -8.99 -1.97
CA ASP A 46 -13.56 -9.36 -3.27
C ASP A 46 -13.85 -10.85 -3.17
N ASP A 47 -15.05 -11.18 -2.69
CA ASP A 47 -15.62 -12.51 -2.78
C ASP A 47 -15.49 -12.99 -4.23
N ILE A 48 -14.48 -13.83 -4.46
CA ILE A 48 -14.10 -14.38 -5.77
C ILE A 48 -15.30 -15.14 -6.39
N SER A 49 -16.27 -15.54 -5.56
CA SER A 49 -17.52 -16.20 -5.93
C SER A 49 -18.33 -15.45 -7.00
N TYR A 50 -18.29 -14.11 -7.04
CA TYR A 50 -19.06 -13.33 -8.04
C TYR A 50 -18.28 -12.97 -9.31
N LYS A 51 -16.98 -13.30 -9.40
CA LYS A 51 -16.12 -12.93 -10.55
C LYS A 51 -16.21 -13.87 -11.75
N GLU A 52 -16.80 -15.06 -11.58
CA GLU A 52 -16.99 -16.00 -12.70
C GLU A 52 -17.92 -15.45 -13.77
N THR A 53 -18.95 -14.69 -13.39
CA THR A 53 -19.95 -14.08 -14.28
C THR A 53 -19.51 -12.78 -14.92
N TRP A 54 -18.35 -12.24 -14.54
CA TRP A 54 -17.85 -10.99 -15.12
C TRP A 54 -17.57 -11.14 -16.61
N SER A 55 -18.03 -10.16 -17.37
CA SER A 55 -17.67 -10.03 -18.78
C SER A 55 -16.15 -9.93 -18.95
N VAL A 56 -15.64 -10.34 -20.12
CA VAL A 56 -14.20 -10.23 -20.45
C VAL A 56 -13.69 -8.79 -20.25
N PHE A 57 -14.50 -7.80 -20.60
CA PHE A 57 -14.19 -6.38 -20.41
C PHE A 57 -14.05 -6.01 -18.92
N SER A 58 -14.97 -6.47 -18.07
CA SER A 58 -14.92 -6.22 -16.62
C SER A 58 -13.70 -6.89 -15.98
N LYS A 59 -13.32 -8.08 -16.44
CA LYS A 59 -12.10 -8.78 -15.99
C LYS A 59 -10.84 -8.02 -16.38
N GLU A 60 -10.81 -7.45 -17.59
CA GLU A 60 -9.67 -6.67 -18.06
C GLU A 60 -9.53 -5.34 -17.32
N LEU A 61 -10.64 -4.62 -17.10
CA LEU A 61 -10.64 -3.41 -16.27
C LEU A 61 -10.18 -3.68 -14.85
N TYR A 62 -10.60 -4.80 -14.26
CA TYR A 62 -10.16 -5.19 -12.93
C TYR A 62 -8.65 -5.48 -12.88
N ARG A 63 -8.12 -6.24 -13.84
CA ARG A 63 -6.67 -6.48 -13.94
C ARG A 63 -5.91 -5.16 -14.07
N GLU A 64 -6.41 -4.24 -14.88
CA GLU A 64 -5.78 -2.94 -15.06
C GLU A 64 -5.83 -2.11 -13.78
N ASN A 65 -6.96 -2.14 -13.04
CA ASN A 65 -7.06 -1.52 -11.73
C ASN A 65 -6.06 -2.12 -10.72
N MET A 66 -5.87 -3.45 -10.73
CA MET A 66 -4.88 -4.11 -9.88
C MET A 66 -3.45 -3.66 -10.22
N ARG A 67 -3.09 -3.59 -11.51
CA ARG A 67 -1.79 -3.05 -11.95
C ARG A 67 -1.59 -1.60 -11.50
N ILE A 68 -2.63 -0.76 -11.60
CA ILE A 68 -2.56 0.63 -11.14
C ILE A 68 -2.36 0.70 -9.62
N LYS A 69 -3.06 -0.14 -8.85
CA LYS A 69 -2.93 -0.22 -7.39
C LYS A 69 -1.50 -0.63 -6.99
N GLU A 70 -0.93 -1.62 -7.68
CA GLU A 70 0.45 -2.08 -7.45
C GLU A 70 1.49 -1.00 -7.79
N ARG A 71 1.36 -0.34 -8.94
CA ARG A 71 2.23 0.78 -9.33
C ARG A 71 2.15 1.94 -8.34
N SER A 72 0.97 2.24 -7.81
CA SER A 72 0.78 3.27 -6.77
C SER A 72 1.52 2.90 -5.48
N ASN A 73 1.43 1.65 -5.04
CA ASN A 73 2.16 1.15 -3.88
C ASN A 73 3.69 1.22 -4.09
N ASN A 74 4.18 0.90 -5.29
CA ASN A 74 5.59 0.99 -5.62
C ASN A 74 6.10 2.44 -5.63
N LEU A 75 5.31 3.38 -6.14
CA LEU A 75 5.61 4.82 -6.06
C LEU A 75 5.72 5.31 -4.62
N ASN A 76 4.78 4.93 -3.75
CA ASN A 76 4.81 5.31 -2.33
C ASN A 76 6.10 4.82 -1.64
N LYS A 77 6.53 3.58 -1.94
CA LYS A 77 7.80 3.05 -1.44
C LYS A 77 9.00 3.88 -1.95
N ILE A 78 9.05 4.18 -3.25
CA ILE A 78 10.13 5.01 -3.83
C ILE A 78 10.20 6.37 -3.13
N ILE A 79 9.06 7.03 -2.92
CA ILE A 79 8.99 8.34 -2.26
C ILE A 79 9.60 8.27 -0.85
N LEU A 80 9.20 7.30 -0.03
CA LEU A 80 9.75 7.10 1.31
C LEU A 80 11.28 6.88 1.29
N LEU A 81 11.76 6.09 0.33
CA LEU A 81 13.19 5.79 0.20
C LEU A 81 13.98 7.05 -0.23
N LEU A 82 13.43 7.88 -1.11
CA LEU A 82 14.01 9.17 -1.50
C LEU A 82 14.07 10.16 -0.34
N GLU A 83 13.02 10.22 0.49
CA GLU A 83 12.96 11.04 1.72
C GLU A 83 14.04 10.63 2.73
N LEU A 84 14.36 9.33 2.80
CA LEU A 84 15.47 8.79 3.60
C LEU A 84 16.86 9.03 2.99
N GLY A 85 16.94 9.76 1.87
CA GLY A 85 18.21 10.14 1.25
C GLY A 85 18.76 9.12 0.24
N MET A 86 18.05 8.02 -0.02
CA MET A 86 18.45 7.13 -1.12
C MET A 86 18.25 7.81 -2.47
N ARG A 87 18.99 7.32 -3.46
CA ARG A 87 18.96 7.79 -4.85
C ARG A 87 18.82 6.56 -5.73
N PHE A 88 18.00 6.69 -6.75
CA PHE A 88 17.76 5.64 -7.74
C PHE A 88 18.22 6.16 -9.10
N SER A 89 18.80 5.27 -9.89
CA SER A 89 19.00 5.53 -11.32
C SER A 89 17.66 5.45 -12.07
N ASP A 90 17.61 6.09 -13.23
CA ASP A 90 16.42 6.04 -14.10
C ASP A 90 16.03 4.61 -14.48
N ASP A 91 17.01 3.71 -14.63
CA ASP A 91 16.76 2.30 -14.98
C ASP A 91 16.14 1.52 -13.82
N GLU A 92 16.55 1.80 -12.59
CA GLU A 92 15.97 1.20 -11.38
C GLU A 92 14.54 1.66 -11.18
N LEU A 93 14.28 2.97 -11.34
CA LEU A 93 12.92 3.51 -11.28
C LEU A 93 12.03 2.89 -12.35
N ARG A 94 12.53 2.74 -13.58
CA ARG A 94 11.79 2.10 -14.67
C ARG A 94 11.46 0.65 -14.38
N ARG A 95 12.36 -0.12 -13.76
CA ARG A 95 12.06 -1.52 -13.35
C ARG A 95 10.98 -1.57 -12.27
N ILE A 96 11.12 -0.77 -11.21
CA ILE A 96 10.17 -0.76 -10.08
C ILE A 96 8.77 -0.29 -10.51
N LEU A 97 8.67 0.57 -11.54
CA LEU A 97 7.41 1.12 -12.04
C LEU A 97 6.79 0.33 -13.21
N ALA A 98 7.52 -0.65 -13.75
CA ALA A 98 7.06 -1.50 -14.86
C ALA A 98 6.54 -2.88 -14.41
N GLU A 99 6.76 -3.25 -13.15
CA GLU A 99 6.02 -4.31 -12.45
C GLU A 99 4.61 -3.80 -12.08
#